data_AF-A0A6P1YNR1-F1
#
_entry.id   AF-A0A6P1YNR1-F1
#
_cell.length_a   1.000
_cell.length_b   1.000
_cell.length_c   1.000
_cell.angle_alpha   90.00
_cell.angle_beta   90.00
_cell.angle_gamma   90.00
#
_symmetry.space_group_name_H-M   'P 1'
#
loop_
_entity.id
_entity.type
_entity.pdbx_description
1 polymer ?
#
loop_
_entity_poly.entity_id
_entity_poly.type
_entity_poly.pdbx_seq_one_letter_code
_entity_poly.pdbx_strand_id
1 'polypeptide(L)'
;MSTVLERQRAAKLTDAQFCGLDLLVTRGAAMRARAGWTFGTSSGPFILPATMDALIERGLVNRQHTGADATRLGRDTHKFIKGGRP
;
A
#
# COMPACT_ATOMS: atom_id res chain seq x y z
N MET A 1 22.05 -8.18 7.93
CA MET A 1 20.67 -8.24 7.38
C MET A 1 19.84 -7.23 8.14
N SER A 2 19.26 -6.23 7.47
CA SER A 2 18.33 -5.32 8.16
C SER A 2 17.01 -6.02 8.42
N THR A 3 16.36 -5.74 9.54
CA THR A 3 15.04 -6.30 9.88
C THR A 3 13.94 -5.63 9.07
N VAL A 4 12.75 -6.24 9.00
CA VAL A 4 11.57 -5.62 8.35
C VAL A 4 11.26 -4.27 8.98
N LEU A 5 11.35 -4.17 10.32
CA LEU A 5 11.14 -2.93 11.08
C LEU A 5 12.13 -1.83 10.69
N GLU A 6 13.41 -2.16 10.54
CA GLU A 6 14.43 -1.18 10.11
C GLU A 6 14.16 -0.67 8.70
N ARG A 7 13.75 -1.56 7.78
CA ARG A 7 13.45 -1.17 6.40
C ARG A 7 12.15 -0.37 6.28
N GLN A 8 11.14 -0.66 7.09
CA GLN A 8 9.93 0.17 7.20
C GLN A 8 10.26 1.58 7.68
N ARG A 9 11.10 1.70 8.72
CA ARG A 9 11.58 3.01 9.21
C ARG A 9 12.38 3.76 8.15
N ALA A 10 13.24 3.07 7.39
CA ALA A 10 13.98 3.66 6.28
C ALA A 10 13.04 4.18 5.17
N ALA A 11 11.98 3.43 4.86
CA ALA A 11 10.92 3.86 3.93
C ALA A 11 9.95 4.89 4.54
N LYS A 12 10.12 5.24 5.81
CA LYS A 12 9.25 6.15 6.59
C LYS A 12 7.78 5.74 6.54
N LEU A 13 7.49 4.43 6.52
CA LEU A 13 6.13 3.90 6.50
C LEU A 13 5.71 3.44 7.90
N THR A 14 4.47 3.75 8.26
CA THR A 14 3.84 3.15 9.44
C THR A 14 3.38 1.72 9.13
N ASP A 15 3.08 0.92 10.15
CA ASP A 15 2.56 -0.44 9.96
C ASP A 15 1.28 -0.46 9.15
N ALA A 16 0.37 0.50 9.37
CA ALA A 16 -0.86 0.64 8.61
C ALA A 16 -0.60 0.96 7.12
N GLN A 17 0.37 1.84 6.83
CA GLN A 17 0.76 2.16 5.46
C GLN A 17 1.43 0.98 4.76
N PHE A 18 2.31 0.26 5.46
CA PHE A 18 2.92 -0.94 4.91
C PHE A 18 1.89 -2.04 4.65
N CYS A 19 0.94 -2.26 5.58
CA CYS A 19 -0.16 -3.21 5.39
C CYS A 19 -1.05 -2.81 4.21
N GLY A 20 -1.39 -1.53 4.08
CA GLY A 20 -2.14 -1.03 2.92
C GLY A 20 -1.40 -1.26 1.59
N LEU A 21 -0.08 -1.02 1.57
CA LEU A 21 0.76 -1.29 0.40
C LEU A 21 0.86 -2.79 0.09
N ASP A 22 1.00 -3.64 1.11
CA ASP A 22 1.03 -5.11 0.97
C ASP A 22 -0.29 -5.64 0.39
N LEU A 23 -1.43 -5.11 0.83
CA LEU A 23 -2.73 -5.44 0.25
C LEU A 23 -2.82 -5.05 -1.23
N LEU A 24 -2.36 -3.86 -1.61
CA LEU A 24 -2.36 -3.42 -3.02
C LEU A 24 -1.44 -4.29 -3.88
N VAL A 25 -0.25 -4.66 -3.38
CA VAL A 25 0.69 -5.50 -4.12
C VAL A 25 0.18 -6.94 -4.26
N THR A 26 -0.49 -7.49 -3.24
CA THR A 26 -0.92 -8.90 -3.21
C THR A 26 -2.32 -9.13 -3.78
N ARG A 27 -3.24 -8.18 -3.65
CA ARG A 27 -4.64 -8.27 -4.08
C ARG A 27 -4.92 -7.49 -5.37
N GLY A 28 -4.02 -6.61 -5.79
CA GLY A 28 -4.20 -5.73 -6.95
C GLY A 28 -4.95 -4.44 -6.59
N ALA A 29 -5.62 -3.85 -7.59
CA ALA A 29 -6.24 -2.54 -7.42
C ALA A 29 -7.39 -2.55 -6.38
N ALA A 30 -7.41 -1.55 -5.50
CA ALA A 30 -8.50 -1.30 -4.57
C ALA A 30 -9.55 -0.36 -5.20
N MET A 31 -10.83 -0.61 -4.96
CA MET A 31 -11.94 0.25 -5.38
C MET A 31 -12.36 1.21 -4.28
N ARG A 32 -12.78 2.43 -4.66
CA ARG A 32 -13.28 3.41 -3.69
C ARG A 32 -14.66 3.00 -3.17
N ALA A 33 -14.80 2.92 -1.85
CA ALA A 33 -16.06 2.69 -1.14
C ALA A 33 -16.34 3.84 -0.15
N ARG A 34 -17.57 3.90 0.39
CA ARG A 34 -18.00 4.98 1.31
C ARG A 34 -17.07 5.14 2.52
N ALA A 35 -16.61 4.03 3.11
CA ALA A 35 -15.78 4.03 4.31
C ALA A 35 -14.26 3.98 4.04
N GLY A 36 -13.83 3.80 2.80
CA GLY A 36 -12.42 3.49 2.53
C GLY A 36 -12.16 2.96 1.13
N TRP A 37 -11.21 2.04 1.03
CA TRP A 37 -10.82 1.37 -0.21
C TRP A 37 -10.90 -0.13 0.01
N THR A 38 -11.53 -0.85 -0.90
CA THR A 38 -11.89 -2.27 -0.72
C THR A 38 -11.45 -3.10 -1.92
N PHE A 39 -11.28 -4.40 -1.70
CA PHE A 39 -10.84 -5.35 -2.73
C PHE A 39 -11.98 -6.31 -3.06
N GLY A 40 -12.76 -5.95 -4.10
CA GLY A 40 -13.84 -6.77 -4.67
C GLY A 40 -15.12 -6.86 -3.82
N THR A 41 -15.02 -7.28 -2.56
CA THR A 41 -16.19 -7.51 -1.68
C THR A 41 -16.24 -6.51 -0.52
N SER A 42 -17.45 -6.18 -0.08
CA SER A 42 -17.71 -5.24 1.03
C SER A 42 -17.33 -5.77 2.42
N SER A 43 -17.08 -7.08 2.55
CA SER A 43 -16.58 -7.75 3.76
C SER A 43 -15.08 -8.06 3.71
N GLY A 44 -14.39 -7.66 2.64
CA GLY A 44 -12.97 -7.87 2.45
C GLY A 44 -12.09 -6.91 3.28
N PRO A 45 -10.76 -7.08 3.20
CA PRO A 45 -9.84 -6.12 3.79
C PRO A 45 -10.09 -4.72 3.22
N PHE A 46 -9.92 -3.70 4.06
CA PHE A 46 -10.10 -2.31 3.66
C PHE A 46 -8.90 -1.47 4.05
N ILE A 47 -8.62 -0.45 3.24
CA ILE A 47 -7.62 0.58 3.52
C ILE A 47 -8.38 1.86 3.89
N LEU A 48 -8.02 2.44 5.04
CA LEU A 48 -8.59 3.71 5.48
C LEU A 48 -8.24 4.83 4.50
N PRO A 49 -9.12 5.83 4.31
CA PRO A 49 -8.86 6.96 3.41
C PRO A 49 -7.51 7.65 3.70
N ALA A 50 -7.25 7.98 4.97
CA ALA A 50 -6.00 8.63 5.37
C ALA A 50 -4.74 7.80 5.06
N THR A 51 -4.82 6.47 5.17
CA THR A 51 -3.71 5.58 4.80
C THR A 51 -3.48 5.60 3.30
N MET A 52 -4.55 5.52 2.50
CA MET A 52 -4.44 5.57 1.05
C MET A 52 -3.91 6.93 0.57
N ASP A 53 -4.43 8.03 1.11
CA ASP A 53 -4.00 9.38 0.74
C ASP A 53 -2.52 9.58 1.05
N ALA A 54 -2.04 9.14 2.22
CA ALA A 54 -0.62 9.17 2.54
C ALA A 54 0.26 8.33 1.59
N LEU A 55 -0.24 7.19 1.11
CA LEU A 55 0.47 6.36 0.13
C LEU A 55 0.49 7.01 -1.26
N ILE A 56 -0.57 7.72 -1.64
CA ILE A 56 -0.67 8.49 -2.89
C ILE A 56 0.29 9.68 -2.86
N GLU A 57 0.29 10.45 -1.77
CA GLU A 57 1.18 11.61 -1.59
C GLU A 57 2.66 11.23 -1.67
N ARG A 58 3.00 9.99 -1.28
CA ARG A 58 4.35 9.42 -1.36
C ARG A 58 4.69 8.83 -2.73
N GLY A 59 3.76 8.85 -3.69
CA GLY A 59 3.94 8.26 -5.02
C GLY A 59 4.02 6.73 -5.03
N LEU A 60 3.68 6.06 -3.93
CA LEU A 60 3.69 4.60 -3.82
C LEU A 60 2.42 3.98 -4.41
N VAL A 61 1.35 4.77 -4.51
CA VAL A 61 0.06 4.38 -5.05
C VAL A 61 -0.40 5.41 -6.07
N ASN A 62 -0.95 4.94 -7.18
CA ASN A 62 -1.59 5.81 -8.16
C ASN A 62 -3.11 5.71 -8.03
N ARG A 63 -3.77 6.86 -7.85
CA ARG A 63 -5.23 6.94 -7.84
C ARG A 63 -5.74 7.00 -9.28
N GLN A 64 -6.60 6.06 -9.64
CA GLN A 64 -7.37 6.03 -10.88
C GLN A 64 -8.81 6.51 -10.63
N HIS A 65 -9.61 6.60 -11.69
CA HIS A 65 -10.93 7.22 -11.62
C HIS A 65 -11.88 6.53 -10.62
N THR A 66 -11.81 5.19 -10.53
CA THR A 66 -12.67 4.36 -9.63
C THR A 66 -11.87 3.50 -8.65
N GLY A 67 -10.54 3.54 -8.71
CA GLY A 67 -9.69 2.67 -7.90
C GLY A 67 -8.29 3.24 -7.66
N ALA A 68 -7.46 2.47 -6.98
CA ALA A 68 -6.07 2.81 -6.70
C ALA A 68 -5.21 1.55 -6.75
N ASP A 69 -4.03 1.63 -7.35
CA ASP A 69 -3.09 0.51 -7.48
C ASP A 69 -1.66 0.94 -7.10
N ALA A 70 -0.84 -0.02 -6.65
CA ALA A 70 0.55 0.21 -6.31
C ALA A 70 1.34 0.61 -7.57
N THR A 71 2.09 1.72 -7.48
CA THR A 71 3.02 2.14 -8.53
C THR A 71 4.21 1.20 -8.61
N ARG A 72 5.06 1.35 -9.64
CA ARG A 72 6.35 0.65 -9.69
C ARG A 72 7.18 0.92 -8.44
N LEU A 73 7.28 2.18 -8.04
CA LEU A 73 7.97 2.59 -6.81
C LEU A 73 7.36 1.93 -5.57
N GLY A 74 6.02 1.83 -5.51
CA GLY A 74 5.32 1.11 -4.44
C GLY A 74 5.71 -0.36 -4.36
N ARG A 75 5.74 -1.06 -5.50
CA ARG A 75 6.14 -2.47 -5.58
C ARG A 75 7.60 -2.68 -5.21
N ASP A 76 8.49 -1.82 -5.71
CA ASP A 76 9.93 -1.87 -5.39
C ASP A 76 10.17 -1.61 -3.89
N THR A 77 9.44 -0.65 -3.31
CA THR A 77 9.48 -0.32 -1.88
C THR A 77 8.98 -1.49 -1.02
N HIS A 78 7.87 -2.13 -1.42
CA HIS A 78 7.35 -3.33 -0.77
C HIS A 78 8.36 -4.48 -0.79
N LYS A 79 8.97 -4.73 -1.96
CA LYS A 79 10.01 -5.75 -2.14
C LYS A 79 11.23 -5.49 -1.27
N PHE A 80 11.71 -4.25 -1.22
CA PHE A 80 12.80 -3.82 -0.34
C PHE A 80 12.48 -4.12 1.13
N ILE A 81 11.29 -3.75 1.60
CA ILE A 81 10.89 -3.97 3.00
C ILE A 81 10.80 -5.48 3.32
N LYS A 82 10.19 -6.29 2.45
CA LYS A 82 10.10 -7.76 2.63
C LYS A 82 11.46 -8.47 2.50
N GLY A 83 12.47 -7.83 1.92
CA GLY A 83 13.84 -8.36 1.83
C GLY A 83 14.24 -8.94 0.49
N GLY A 84 13.45 -8.67 -0.55
CA GLY A 84 13.91 -8.83 -1.92
C GLY A 84 14.93 -7.74 -2.28
N ARG A 85 15.90 -8.08 -3.13
CA ARG A 85 16.72 -7.06 -3.81
C ARG A 85 15.80 -6.22 -4.71
N PRO A 86 15.91 -4.88 -4.75
CA PRO A 86 15.10 -4.04 -5.62
C PRO A 86 15.16 -4.53 -7.06
#